data_AF-A0A3L8P9E7-F1
#
_entry.id   AF-A0A3L8P9E7-F1
#
_cell.length_a   1.000
_cell.length_b   1.000
_cell.length_c   1.000
_cell.angle_alpha   90.00
_cell.angle_beta   90.00
_cell.angle_gamma   90.00
#
_symmetry.space_group_name_H-M   'P 1'
#
loop_
_entity.id
_entity.type
_entity.pdbx_description
1 polymer ?
#
loop_
_entity_poly.entity_id
_entity_poly.type
_entity_poly.pdbx_seq_one_letter_code
_entity_poly.pdbx_strand_id
1 'polypeptide(L)' 'EGGVISAEELLERAWDENADPFTNAVRITVSALRKRLGEPWIIATVPGVGYRIETVPGPRDGDADRG' A
#
# COMPACT_ATOMS: atom_id res chain seq x y z
N GLU A 1 1.81 4.25 -12.77
CA GLU A 1 2.24 3.36 -11.68
C GLU A 1 2.57 4.20 -10.47
N GLY A 2 2.08 3.84 -9.27
CA GLY A 2 2.39 4.57 -8.04
C GLY A 2 3.81 4.23 -7.57
N GLY A 3 4.58 5.25 -7.17
CA GLY A 3 5.90 5.04 -6.55
C GLY A 3 5.81 4.40 -5.17
N VAL A 4 6.91 3.80 -4.71
CA VAL A 4 7.02 3.32 -3.33
C VAL A 4 7.18 4.52 -2.39
N ILE A 5 6.41 4.56 -1.31
CA ILE A 5 6.50 5.59 -0.26
C ILE A 5 6.94 4.91 1.05
N SER A 6 7.94 5.46 1.73
CA SER A 6 8.45 4.91 2.99
C SER A 6 7.46 5.08 4.15
N ALA A 7 7.67 4.34 5.23
CA ALA A 7 6.87 4.52 6.43
C ALA A 7 7.10 5.91 7.07
N GLU A 8 8.34 6.42 7.01
CA GLU A 8 8.71 7.74 7.50
C GLU A 8 7.98 8.84 6.73
N GLU A 9 8.01 8.80 5.39
CA GLU A 9 7.31 9.78 4.55
C GLU A 9 5.79 9.76 4.77
N LEU A 10 5.20 8.58 4.96
CA LEU A 10 3.77 8.47 5.31
C LEU A 10 3.48 9.05 6.69
N LEU A 11 4.38 8.85 7.67
CA LEU A 11 4.25 9.43 8.99
C LEU A 11 4.29 10.95 8.92
N GLU A 12 5.32 11.51 8.28
CA GLU A 12 5.51 12.96 8.14
C GLU A 12 4.35 13.66 7.42
N ARG A 13 3.76 13.01 6.40
CA ARG A 13 2.67 13.62 5.62
C ARG A 13 1.27 13.43 6.21
N ALA A 14 1.03 12.32 6.88
CA ALA A 14 -0.33 11.94 7.28
C ALA A 14 -0.57 11.99 8.80
N TRP A 15 0.47 12.11 9.62
CA TRP A 15 0.36 12.30 11.06
C TRP A 15 0.68 13.73 11.47
N ASP A 16 0.22 14.05 12.67
CA ASP A 16 0.51 15.31 13.35
C ASP A 16 2.00 15.44 13.70
N GLU A 17 2.47 16.69 13.85
CA GLU A 17 3.87 17.01 14.19
C GLU A 17 4.35 16.38 15.50
N ASN A 18 3.44 16.02 16.40
CA ASN A 18 3.76 15.40 17.68
C ASN A 18 3.85 13.86 17.61
N ALA A 19 3.69 13.26 16.43
CA ALA A 19 3.79 11.81 16.29
C ALA A 19 5.23 11.33 16.54
N ASP A 20 5.38 10.32 17.39
CA ASP A 20 6.66 9.68 17.65
C ASP A 20 7.27 9.11 16.35
N PRO A 21 8.45 9.57 15.88
CA PRO A 21 9.11 9.05 14.69
C PRO A 21 9.37 7.54 14.72
N PHE A 22 9.43 6.94 15.91
CA PHE A 22 9.68 5.51 16.10
C PHE A 22 8.39 4.70 16.28
N THR A 23 7.22 5.30 16.03
CA THR A 23 5.93 4.63 16.19
C THR A 23 5.67 3.54 15.15
N ASN A 24 4.89 2.54 15.55
CA ASN A 24 4.34 1.54 14.64
C ASN A 24 3.01 1.96 13.98
N ALA A 25 2.54 3.20 14.20
CA ALA A 25 1.24 3.68 13.77
C ALA A 25 0.99 3.47 12.27
N VAL A 26 1.96 3.79 11.41
CA VAL A 26 1.85 3.60 9.95
C VAL A 26 1.56 2.13 9.61
N ARG A 27 2.34 1.20 10.18
CA ARG A 27 2.20 -0.24 9.91
C ARG A 27 0.84 -0.77 10.38
N ILE A 28 0.37 -0.33 11.55
CA ILE A 28 -0.93 -0.72 12.10
C ILE A 28 -2.06 -0.18 11.22
N THR A 29 -2.01 1.11 10.86
CA THR A 29 -3.01 1.75 10.01
C THR A 29 -3.09 1.12 8.63
N VAL A 30 -1.95 0.87 7.97
CA VAL A 30 -1.92 0.19 6.66
C VAL A 30 -2.51 -1.22 6.75
N SER A 31 -2.20 -1.95 7.83
CA SER A 31 -2.75 -3.29 8.05
C SER A 31 -4.26 -3.27 8.24
N ALA A 32 -4.78 -2.30 9.00
CA ALA A 32 -6.22 -2.11 9.18
C ALA A 32 -6.91 -1.68 7.88
N LEU A 33 -6.29 -0.75 7.14
CA LEU A 33 -6.80 -0.26 5.86
C LEU A 33 -6.89 -1.40 4.83
N ARG A 34 -5.84 -2.22 4.70
CA ARG A 34 -5.83 -3.38 3.81
C ARG A 34 -6.99 -4.34 4.10
N LYS A 35 -7.27 -4.60 5.38
CA LYS A 35 -8.41 -5.44 5.79
C LYS A 35 -9.75 -4.81 5.40
N ARG A 36 -9.90 -3.50 5.53
CA ARG A 36 -11.14 -2.77 5.17
C ARG A 36 -11.35 -2.67 3.66
N LEU A 37 -10.28 -2.63 2.88
CA LEU A 37 -10.34 -2.56 1.42
C LEU A 37 -10.70 -3.92 0.78
N GLY A 38 -10.50 -5.03 1.49
CA GLY A 38 -10.83 -6.36 0.99
C GLY A 38 -9.87 -6.85 -0.09
N GLU A 39 -10.24 -7.96 -0.73
CA GLU A 39 -9.45 -8.58 -1.81
C GLU A 39 -9.93 -8.11 -3.19
N PRO A 40 -9.01 -7.94 -4.15
CA PRO A 40 -7.56 -8.09 -4.03
C PRO A 40 -6.90 -6.95 -3.23
N TRP A 41 -5.86 -7.25 -2.46
CA TRP A 41 -5.17 -6.25 -1.64
C TRP A 41 -4.44 -5.23 -2.53
N ILE A 42 -4.98 -4.01 -2.60
CA ILE A 42 -4.41 -2.93 -3.41
C ILE A 42 -3.19 -2.23 -2.79
N ILE A 43 -2.89 -2.47 -1.51
CA ILE A 43 -1.70 -1.91 -0.84
C ILE A 43 -0.68 -3.02 -0.63
N ALA A 44 0.45 -2.95 -1.33
CA ALA A 44 1.57 -3.87 -1.16
C ALA A 44 2.63 -3.31 -0.21
N THR A 45 3.29 -4.21 0.51
CA THR A 45 4.47 -3.90 1.33
C THR A 45 5.72 -4.27 0.53
N VAL A 46 6.64 -3.33 0.39
CA VAL A 46 7.96 -3.52 -0.21
C VAL A 46 8.97 -3.61 0.95
N PRO A 47 9.49 -4.82 1.27
CA PRO A 47 10.39 -5.00 2.40
C PRO A 47 11.60 -4.07 2.34
N GLY A 48 11.91 -3.41 3.46
CA GLY A 48 13.03 -2.47 3.56
C GLY A 48 12.84 -1.14 2.83
N VAL A 49 11.71 -0.90 2.15
CA VAL A 49 11.46 0.34 1.39
C VAL A 49 10.19 1.05 1.84
N GLY A 50 9.06 0.35 1.94
CA GLY A 50 7.80 0.99 2.33
C GLY A 50 6.55 0.34 1.72
N TYR A 51 5.65 1.16 1.22
CA TYR A 51 4.34 0.76 0.70
C TYR A 51 4.12 1.29 -0.71
N ARG A 52 3.37 0.54 -1.51
CA ARG A 52 2.93 0.97 -2.84
C ARG A 52 1.49 0.60 -3.09
N ILE A 53 0.85 1.33 -4.00
CA ILE A 53 -0.47 0.98 -4.51
C ILE A 53 -0.29 0.09 -5.73
N GLU A 54 -0.81 -1.14 -5.65
CA GLU A 54 -0.97 -2.02 -6.80
C GLU A 54 -2.21 -1.59 -7.58
N THR A 55 -2.06 -1.35 -8.88
CA THR A 55 -3.22 -1.38 -9.76
C THR A 55 -3.60 -2.83 -9.92
N VAL A 56 -4.81 -3.22 -9.49
CA VAL A 56 -5.36 -4.53 -9.83
C VAL A 56 -5.23 -4.66 -11.35
N PRO A 57 -4.51 -5.67 -11.89
CA PRO A 57 -4.60 -5.91 -13.30
C PRO A 57 -6.08 -6.24 -13.54
N GLY A 58 -6.78 -5.39 -14.29
CA GLY A 58 -8.05 -5.79 -14.89
C GLY A 58 -7.84 -7.11 -15.65
N PRO A 59 -8.90 -7.86 -15.96
CA PRO A 59 -8.78 -9.05 -16.80
C PRO A 59 -7.90 -8.69 -17.98
N ARG A 60 -6.80 -9.42 -18.19
CA ARG A 60 -6.01 -9.22 -19.39
C ARG A 60 -6.94 -9.60 -20.53
N ASP A 61 -7.43 -8.61 -21.26
CA ASP A 61 -8.10 -8.78 -22.54
C ASP A 61 -7.11 -9.52 -23.45
N GLY A 62 -7.12 -10.84 -23.44
CA GLY A 62 -6.05 -11.62 -24.07
C GLY A 62 -6.14 -13.14 -23.96
N ASP A 63 -6.98 -13.71 -23.10
CA ASP A 63 -7.18 -15.18 -23.07
C ASP A 63 -8.36 -15.65 -23.95
N ALA A 64 -8.95 -14.75 -24.75
CA ALA A 64 -10.02 -15.09 -25.70
C ALA A 64 -9.51 -15.64 -27.04
N ASP A 65 -8.19 -15.79 -27.22
CA ASP A 65 -7.59 -16.34 -28.44
C ASP A 65 -6.75 -17.58 -28.15
N ARG A 66 -7.42 -18.63 -27.66
CA ARG A 66 -6.91 -19.99 -27.83
C ARG A 66 -8.06 -20.94 -28.16
N GLY A 67 -8.26 -21.05 -29.49
CA GLY A 67 -8.73 -22.20 -30.28
C GLY A 67 -9.48 -23.34 -29.62
#